data_AF-A0A0N4X9U6-F1
#
_entry.id   AF-A0A0N4X9U6-F1
#
_cell.length_a   1.000
_cell.length_b   1.000
_cell.length_c   1.000
_cell.angle_alpha   90.00
_cell.angle_beta   90.00
_cell.angle_gamma   90.00
#
_symmetry.space_group_name_H-M   'P 1'
#
loop_
_entity.id
_entity.type
_entity.pdbx_description
1 polymer ?
#
loop_
_entity_poly.entity_id
_entity_poly.type
_entity_poly.pdbx_seq_one_letter_code
_entity_poly.pdbx_strand_id
1 'polypeptide(L)'
;DVSLGENHVYEHAVGVCVQPVFYLADWPLVIQFFESWLAQGATKFYFYYHTYTAQVRAVLEFYKRKLGSDIELIGWSDLPVQENDRGSYTKDPNSRVFRHAAIAFMHDCMLRAR
;
A
#
# COMPACT_ATOMS: atom_id res chain seq x y z
N ASP A 1 -1.98 9.68 27.58
CA ASP A 1 -3.45 9.64 27.57
C ASP A 1 -3.97 10.19 26.27
N VAL A 2 -4.55 9.32 25.42
CA VAL A 2 -5.35 9.75 24.28
C VAL A 2 -6.72 10.10 24.84
N SER A 3 -6.96 11.38 25.11
CA SER A 3 -8.26 11.85 25.57
C SER A 3 -9.29 11.64 24.47
N LEU A 4 -10.18 10.65 24.64
CA LEU A 4 -11.37 10.41 23.82
C LEU A 4 -12.45 11.49 24.04
N GLY A 5 -12.04 12.76 24.12
CA GLY A 5 -12.85 13.87 24.64
C GLY A 5 -13.47 14.78 23.59
N GLU A 6 -13.19 14.58 22.31
CA GLU A 6 -13.82 15.33 21.21
C GLU A 6 -14.62 14.39 20.32
N ASN A 7 -15.83 14.82 19.92
CA ASN A 7 -16.70 14.10 18.99
C ASN A 7 -16.06 14.17 17.59
N HIS A 8 -15.03 13.37 17.35
CA HIS A 8 -14.36 13.29 16.06
C HIS A 8 -15.31 12.65 15.04
N VAL A 9 -15.77 13.46 14.09
CA VAL A 9 -16.49 12.97 12.91
C VAL A 9 -15.45 12.44 11.94
N TYR A 10 -15.34 11.11 11.84
CA TYR A 10 -14.48 10.48 10.85
C TYR A 10 -15.17 10.46 9.49
N GLU A 11 -14.49 10.99 8.47
CA GLU A 11 -14.98 10.97 7.07
C GLU A 11 -15.13 9.53 6.54
N HIS A 12 -14.24 8.64 6.97
CA HIS A 12 -14.17 7.26 6.51
C HIS A 12 -14.53 6.28 7.62
N ALA A 13 -15.28 5.23 7.27
CA ALA A 13 -15.69 4.20 8.22
C ALA A 13 -14.59 3.14 8.42
N VAL A 14 -14.04 2.62 7.32
CA VAL A 14 -12.98 1.61 7.34
C VAL A 14 -11.91 1.98 6.32
N GLY A 15 -10.68 2.15 6.81
CA GLY A 15 -9.48 2.35 6.00
C GLY A 15 -8.68 1.06 5.85
N VAL A 16 -8.19 0.78 4.64
CA VAL A 16 -7.42 -0.43 4.33
C VAL A 16 -6.02 -0.07 3.87
N CYS A 17 -5.02 -0.60 4.57
CA CYS A 17 -3.60 -0.50 4.22
C CYS A 17 -3.13 -1.84 3.65
N VAL A 18 -2.45 -1.81 2.50
CA VAL A 18 -1.73 -2.99 1.99
C VAL A 18 -0.23 -2.78 2.15
N GLN A 19 0.51 -3.81 2.56
CA GLN A 19 1.97 -3.77 2.44
C GLN A 19 2.36 -3.60 0.95
N PRO A 20 3.50 -2.94 0.64
CA PRO A 20 3.95 -2.78 -0.73
C PRO A 20 3.99 -4.11 -1.46
N VAL A 21 3.26 -4.17 -2.56
CA VAL A 21 3.30 -5.31 -3.46
C VAL A 21 4.55 -5.21 -4.33
N PHE A 22 5.35 -6.28 -4.32
CA PHE A 22 6.57 -6.41 -5.13
C PHE A 22 6.30 -7.39 -6.28
N TYR A 23 6.77 -7.05 -7.48
CA TYR A 23 6.67 -7.91 -8.67
C TYR A 23 5.24 -8.41 -8.96
N LEU A 24 4.23 -7.56 -8.75
CA LEU A 24 2.84 -7.98 -8.87
C LEU A 24 2.42 -8.16 -10.34
N ALA A 25 2.04 -9.38 -10.71
CA ALA A 25 1.60 -9.72 -12.06
C ALA A 25 0.15 -10.22 -12.14
N ASP A 26 -0.38 -10.76 -11.04
CA ASP A 26 -1.73 -11.31 -10.96
C ASP A 26 -2.75 -10.16 -10.79
N TRP A 27 -3.28 -9.67 -11.92
CA TRP A 27 -4.26 -8.59 -11.93
C TRP A 27 -5.65 -9.00 -11.39
N PRO A 28 -6.15 -10.25 -11.58
CA PRO A 28 -7.41 -10.66 -10.93
C PRO A 28 -7.36 -10.56 -9.41
N LEU A 29 -6.21 -10.84 -8.78
CA LEU A 29 -6.05 -10.70 -7.33
C LEU A 29 -6.28 -9.26 -6.85
N VAL A 30 -5.90 -8.26 -7.66
CA VAL A 30 -6.13 -6.84 -7.35
C VAL A 30 -7.61 -6.51 -7.35
N ILE A 31 -8.36 -7.02 -8.33
CA ILE A 31 -9.82 -6.87 -8.38
C ILE A 31 -10.46 -7.50 -7.15
N GLN A 32 -10.10 -8.75 -6.86
CA GLN A 32 -10.62 -9.48 -5.70
C GLN A 32 -10.33 -8.72 -4.41
N PHE A 33 -9.13 -8.16 -4.24
CA PHE A 33 -8.77 -7.35 -3.08
C PHE A 33 -9.72 -6.16 -2.89
N PHE A 34 -9.89 -5.32 -3.92
CA PHE A 34 -10.75 -4.14 -3.80
C PHE A 34 -12.21 -4.50 -3.58
N GLU A 35 -12.78 -5.39 -4.40
CA GLU A 35 -14.21 -5.74 -4.28
C GLU A 35 -14.52 -6.41 -2.93
N SER A 36 -13.61 -7.22 -2.39
CA SER A 36 -13.80 -7.86 -1.08
C SER A 36 -13.82 -6.85 0.08
N TRP A 37 -12.99 -5.81 0.03
CA TRP A 37 -12.95 -4.78 1.06
C TRP A 37 -14.07 -3.76 0.91
N LEU A 38 -14.43 -3.39 -0.33
CA LEU A 38 -15.60 -2.57 -0.60
C LEU A 38 -16.88 -3.25 -0.08
N ALA A 39 -17.02 -4.56 -0.29
CA ALA A 39 -18.14 -5.34 0.25
C ALA A 39 -18.20 -5.37 1.79
N GLN A 40 -17.06 -5.13 2.46
CA GLN A 40 -16.96 -5.03 3.92
C GLN A 40 -17.13 -3.58 4.43
N GLY A 41 -17.42 -2.62 3.55
CA GLY A 41 -17.64 -1.22 3.92
C GLY A 41 -16.36 -0.38 4.00
N ALA A 42 -15.25 -0.82 3.38
CA ALA A 42 -14.07 0.02 3.24
C ALA A 42 -14.37 1.26 2.39
N THR A 43 -13.98 2.42 2.91
CA THR A 43 -14.20 3.73 2.26
C THR A 43 -12.89 4.47 2.01
N LYS A 44 -11.74 3.93 2.42
CA LYS A 44 -10.42 4.52 2.17
C LYS A 44 -9.39 3.42 1.94
N PHE A 45 -8.50 3.60 0.97
CA PHE A 45 -7.46 2.65 0.60
C PHE A 45 -6.11 3.33 0.47
N TYR A 46 -5.09 2.74 1.09
CA TYR A 46 -3.69 3.07 0.88
C TYR A 46 -3.00 1.87 0.24
N PHE A 47 -2.86 1.93 -1.09
CA PHE A 47 -2.32 0.86 -1.91
C PHE A 47 -0.84 1.11 -2.22
N TYR A 48 0.04 0.46 -1.46
CA TYR A 48 1.48 0.56 -1.67
C TYR A 48 1.93 -0.40 -2.78
N TYR A 49 2.84 0.06 -3.63
CA TYR A 49 3.45 -0.76 -4.67
C TYR A 49 4.91 -0.42 -4.86
N HIS A 50 5.72 -1.41 -5.22
CA HIS A 50 7.09 -1.18 -5.71
C HIS A 50 7.13 -1.34 -7.23
N THR A 51 6.73 -2.51 -7.72
CA THR A 51 6.73 -2.85 -9.15
C THR A 51 5.55 -3.75 -9.49
N TYR A 52 4.99 -3.57 -10.69
CA TYR A 52 3.87 -4.36 -11.20
C TYR A 52 3.83 -4.39 -12.74
N THR A 53 3.03 -5.29 -13.31
CA THR A 53 2.81 -5.39 -14.76
C THR A 53 1.85 -4.32 -15.30
N ALA A 54 1.83 -4.14 -16.62
CA ALA A 54 0.92 -3.18 -17.27
C ALA A 54 -0.57 -3.52 -17.06
N GLN A 55 -0.91 -4.81 -16.96
CA GLN A 55 -2.27 -5.28 -16.67
C GLN A 55 -2.70 -4.86 -15.27
N VAL A 56 -1.82 -5.03 -14.27
CA VAL A 56 -2.06 -4.56 -12.90
C VAL A 56 -2.22 -3.03 -12.89
N ARG A 57 -1.39 -2.29 -13.62
CA ARG A 57 -1.54 -0.84 -13.78
C ARG A 57 -2.93 -0.46 -14.28
N ALA A 58 -3.43 -1.14 -15.32
CA ALA A 58 -4.74 -0.85 -15.89
C ALA A 58 -5.88 -1.04 -14.87
N VAL A 59 -5.80 -2.08 -14.04
CA VAL A 59 -6.75 -2.32 -12.94
C VAL A 59 -6.65 -1.26 -11.85
N LEU A 60 -5.44 -0.93 -11.40
CA LEU A 60 -5.24 0.12 -10.38
C LEU A 60 -5.76 1.48 -10.86
N GLU A 61 -5.52 1.84 -12.13
CA GLU A 61 -6.05 3.08 -12.72
C GLU A 61 -7.57 3.06 -12.86
N PHE A 62 -8.18 1.89 -13.11
CA PHE A 62 -9.64 1.75 -13.07
C PHE A 62 -10.19 2.07 -11.67
N TYR A 63 -9.63 1.48 -10.61
CA TYR A 63 -10.07 1.76 -9.24
C TYR A 63 -9.77 3.20 -8.81
N LYS A 64 -8.64 3.77 -9.24
CA LYS A 64 -8.32 5.18 -9.00
C LYS A 64 -9.37 6.12 -9.58
N ARG A 65 -9.87 5.86 -10.80
CA ARG A 65 -10.98 6.64 -11.37
C ARG A 65 -12.30 6.40 -10.66
N LYS A 66 -12.58 5.17 -10.23
CA LYS A 66 -13.83 4.79 -9.54
C LYS A 66 -13.94 5.40 -8.14
N LEU A 67 -12.84 5.40 -7.38
CA LEU A 67 -12.80 5.78 -5.96
C LEU A 67 -12.24 7.20 -5.73
N GLY A 68 -11.58 7.80 -6.72
CA GLY A 68 -11.08 9.18 -6.61
C GLY A 68 -10.07 9.35 -5.48
N SER A 69 -10.35 10.27 -4.54
CA SER A 69 -9.51 10.55 -3.36
C SER A 69 -9.51 9.44 -2.32
N ASP A 70 -10.45 8.50 -2.40
CA ASP A 70 -10.60 7.41 -1.45
C ASP A 70 -9.58 6.29 -1.69
N ILE A 71 -8.75 6.39 -2.73
CA ILE A 71 -7.63 5.50 -2.99
C ILE A 71 -6.35 6.29 -3.23
N GLU A 72 -5.32 5.94 -2.47
CA GLU A 72 -3.97 6.46 -2.63
C GLU A 72 -3.06 5.34 -3.16
N LEU A 73 -2.51 5.53 -4.37
CA LEU A 73 -1.51 4.63 -4.93
C LEU A 73 -0.11 5.15 -4.54
N ILE A 74 0.58 4.45 -3.66
CA ILE A 74 1.83 4.90 -3.04
C ILE A 74 3.00 4.08 -3.58
N GLY A 75 3.87 4.73 -4.34
CA GLY A 75 5.12 4.12 -4.80
C GLY A 75 6.12 3.99 -3.64
N TRP A 76 6.55 2.77 -3.34
CA TRP A 76 7.61 2.50 -2.37
C TRP A 76 8.97 2.46 -3.07
N SER A 77 9.90 3.27 -2.59
CA SER A 77 11.26 3.36 -3.15
C SER A 77 12.20 2.32 -2.57
N ASP A 78 13.21 1.95 -3.35
CA ASP A 78 14.35 1.20 -2.85
C ASP A 78 15.11 2.00 -1.79
N LEU A 79 15.59 1.29 -0.77
CA LEU A 79 16.53 1.82 0.20
C LEU A 79 17.88 2.12 -0.48
N PRO A 80 18.62 3.15 -0.02
CA PRO A 80 19.94 3.45 -0.54
C PRO A 80 20.86 2.22 -0.49
N VAL A 81 21.48 1.91 -1.63
CA VAL A 81 22.45 0.81 -1.78
C VAL A 81 23.62 1.28 -2.64
N GLN A 82 24.83 0.84 -2.30
CA GLN A 82 26.00 1.09 -3.15
C GLN A 82 25.88 0.27 -4.44
N GLU A 83 26.30 0.82 -5.59
CA GLU A 83 26.12 0.15 -6.88
C GLU A 83 26.78 -1.24 -6.91
N ASN A 84 27.95 -1.40 -6.28
CA ASN A 84 28.67 -2.67 -6.19
C ASN A 84 27.96 -3.73 -5.32
N ASP A 85 27.05 -3.30 -4.44
CA ASP A 85 26.32 -4.18 -3.53
C ASP A 85 24.90 -4.47 -4.02
N ARG A 86 24.42 -3.80 -5.08
CA ARG A 86 23.08 -3.98 -5.63
C ARG A 86 22.86 -5.43 -6.09
N GLY A 87 21.73 -6.01 -5.69
CA GLY A 87 21.38 -7.42 -5.96
C GLY A 87 22.07 -8.44 -5.04
N SER A 88 23.01 -8.02 -4.18
CA SER A 88 23.64 -8.92 -3.21
C SER A 88 22.65 -9.33 -2.12
N TYR A 89 22.42 -10.63 -1.94
CA TYR A 89 21.51 -11.13 -0.89
C TYR A 89 21.92 -10.76 0.55
N THR A 90 23.19 -10.45 0.79
CA THR A 90 23.72 -10.12 2.12
C THR A 90 24.04 -8.65 2.28
N LYS A 91 24.25 -7.90 1.19
CA LYS A 91 24.68 -6.50 1.23
C LYS A 91 23.64 -5.51 0.68
N ASP A 92 22.77 -5.96 -0.23
CA ASP A 92 21.66 -5.13 -0.69
C ASP A 92 20.54 -5.16 0.35
N PRO A 93 20.21 -4.04 1.01
CA PRO A 93 19.12 -3.99 1.97
C PRO A 93 17.78 -4.34 1.32
N ASN A 94 17.58 -4.04 0.03
CA ASN A 94 16.33 -4.27 -0.70
C ASN A 94 16.02 -5.76 -0.90
N SER A 95 17.03 -6.64 -0.84
CA SER A 95 16.87 -8.09 -0.99
C SER A 95 15.95 -8.72 0.06
N ARG A 96 15.67 -8.02 1.17
CA ARG A 96 14.81 -8.51 2.26
C ARG A 96 13.75 -7.51 2.72
N VAL A 97 13.62 -6.35 2.08
CA VAL A 97 12.65 -5.31 2.45
C VAL A 97 11.23 -5.86 2.46
N PHE A 98 10.85 -6.63 1.43
CA PHE A 98 9.52 -7.24 1.33
C PHE A 98 9.15 -8.12 2.54
N ARG A 99 10.14 -8.66 3.27
CA ARG A 99 9.95 -9.52 4.42
C ARG A 99 10.07 -8.78 5.76
N HIS A 100 10.95 -7.78 5.85
CA HIS A 100 11.29 -7.15 7.13
C HIS A 100 10.72 -5.75 7.32
N ALA A 101 10.24 -5.09 6.28
CA ALA A 101 9.75 -3.72 6.37
C ALA A 101 8.23 -3.62 6.64
N ALA A 102 7.53 -4.73 6.90
CA ALA A 102 6.10 -4.75 7.22
C ALA A 102 5.70 -3.72 8.29
N ILE A 103 6.50 -3.61 9.36
CA ILE A 103 6.28 -2.66 10.46
C ILE A 103 6.42 -1.22 9.97
N ALA A 104 7.44 -0.92 9.15
CA ALA A 104 7.61 0.42 8.59
C ALA A 104 6.42 0.83 7.71
N PHE A 105 5.87 -0.09 6.93
CA PHE A 105 4.69 0.16 6.09
C PHE A 105 3.44 0.45 6.91
N MET A 106 3.22 -0.33 7.98
CA MET A 106 2.11 -0.09 8.89
C MET A 106 2.21 1.29 9.54
N HIS A 107 3.41 1.68 10.00
CA HIS A 107 3.62 3.01 10.56
C HIS A 107 3.39 4.14 9.54
N ASP A 108 3.91 4.01 8.32
CA ASP A 108 3.68 5.01 7.27
C ASP A 108 2.18 5.13 6.95
N CYS A 109 1.45 4.01 6.84
CA CYS A 109 0.02 4.04 6.58
C CYS A 109 -0.76 4.70 7.73
N MET A 110 -0.44 4.35 8.98
CA MET A 110 -1.08 4.95 10.15
C MET A 110 -0.80 6.45 10.27
N LEU A 111 0.35 6.93 9.78
CA LEU A 111 0.65 8.36 9.73
C LEU A 111 -0.16 9.08 8.65
N ARG A 112 -0.44 8.43 7.52
CA ARG A 112 -1.29 8.97 6.43
C ARG A 112 -2.78 8.95 6.74
N ALA A 113 -3.21 8.03 7.61
CA ALA A 113 -4.60 7.87 8.02
C ALA A 113 -5.04 8.80 9.17
N ARG A 114 -4.13 9.65 9.67
CA ARG A 114 -4.45 10.70 10.64
C ARG A 114 -5.14 11.87 9.96
#